data_AF-A0A9E6APS4-F1
#
_entry.id   AF-A0A9E6APS4-F1
#
_cell.length_a   1.000
_cell.length_b   1.000
_cell.length_c   1.000
_cell.angle_alpha   90.00
_cell.angle_beta   90.00
_cell.angle_gamma   90.00
#
_symmetry.space_group_name_H-M   'P 1'
#
loop_
_entity.id
_entity.type
_entity.pdbx_description
1 polymer ?
#
loop_
_entity_poly.entity_id
_entity_poly.type
_entity_poly.pdbx_seq_one_letter_code
_entity_poly.pdbx_strand_id
1 'polypeptide(L)'
;MMEPAYRASLIQAQKRAMLVLPRGLGERVAERVGAEALTVIDEAGATDWLPVELTNKLGQALYEEAGAEGSIEFWRRFAGTLSSMSLFDAMVKGVLKLVGTPEGLLQLIPRAYALTSRGLGSFDLTVDPDENRATLSVTGLPKVSQTKSVIISIQASCLGVLDMVSVDGEVGVDDFRVDEGTVNYIVLWRN
;
A
#
# COMPACT_ATOMS: atom_id res chain seq x y z
N MET A 1 -9.64 15.58 -16.59
CA MET A 1 -9.49 14.45 -15.66
C MET A 1 -8.15 14.59 -14.99
N MET A 2 -8.06 14.32 -13.71
CA MET A 2 -6.82 14.47 -12.96
C MET A 2 -5.92 13.26 -13.22
N GLU A 3 -4.66 13.48 -13.59
CA GLU A 3 -3.72 12.39 -13.93
C GLU A 3 -3.42 11.54 -12.68
N PRO A 4 -3.52 10.20 -12.75
CA PRO A 4 -3.25 9.32 -11.62
C PRO A 4 -1.77 9.38 -11.18
N ALA A 5 -1.53 9.67 -9.91
CA ALA A 5 -0.18 9.88 -9.40
C ALA A 5 -0.05 9.54 -7.91
N TYR A 6 1.18 9.22 -7.50
CA TYR A 6 1.56 9.11 -6.09
C TYR A 6 2.57 10.19 -5.68
N ARG A 7 2.63 10.50 -4.39
CA ARG A 7 3.70 11.35 -3.83
C ARG A 7 5.05 10.68 -4.04
N ALA A 8 6.02 11.42 -4.56
CA ALA A 8 7.37 10.93 -4.82
C ALA A 8 8.03 10.30 -3.59
N SER A 9 7.86 10.91 -2.41
CA SER A 9 8.37 10.38 -1.14
C SER A 9 7.87 8.97 -0.80
N LEU A 10 6.63 8.62 -1.19
CA LEU A 10 6.11 7.25 -1.04
C LEU A 10 6.82 6.29 -1.98
N ILE A 11 6.90 6.64 -3.28
CA ILE A 11 7.54 5.79 -4.29
C ILE A 11 9.04 5.58 -3.97
N GLN A 12 9.72 6.63 -3.53
CA GLN A 12 11.11 6.56 -3.10
C GLN A 12 11.30 5.65 -1.88
N ALA A 13 10.38 5.67 -0.91
CA ALA A 13 10.43 4.78 0.24
C ALA A 13 10.22 3.32 -0.17
N GLN A 14 9.25 3.05 -1.06
CA GLN A 14 9.01 1.72 -1.62
C GLN A 14 10.26 1.20 -2.35
N LYS A 15 10.84 2.02 -3.23
CA LYS A 15 12.07 1.68 -3.94
C LYS A 15 13.20 1.34 -2.97
N ARG A 16 13.49 2.21 -1.99
CA ARG A 16 14.55 1.96 -1.00
C ARG A 16 14.34 0.65 -0.26
N ALA A 17 13.10 0.34 0.14
CA ALA A 17 12.77 -0.91 0.81
C ALA A 17 12.95 -2.14 -0.10
N MET A 18 12.59 -2.04 -1.38
CA MET A 18 12.76 -3.13 -2.36
C MET A 18 14.23 -3.41 -2.68
N LEU A 19 15.07 -2.37 -2.79
CA LEU A 19 16.47 -2.52 -3.19
C LEU A 19 17.35 -3.20 -2.14
N VAL A 20 16.92 -3.24 -0.88
CA VAL A 20 17.63 -3.93 0.20
C VAL A 20 17.10 -5.35 0.46
N LEU A 21 16.26 -5.88 -0.42
CA LEU A 21 15.74 -7.25 -0.32
C LEU A 21 16.86 -8.30 -0.44
N PRO A 22 16.80 -9.38 0.34
CA PRO A 22 17.88 -10.35 0.43
C PRO A 22 18.06 -11.18 -0.85
N ARG A 23 19.18 -11.91 -0.93
CA ARG A 23 19.46 -12.92 -1.99
C ARG A 23 19.39 -12.35 -3.41
N GLY A 24 19.87 -11.12 -3.60
CA GLY A 24 19.87 -10.43 -4.90
C GLY A 24 18.47 -10.13 -5.46
N LEU A 25 17.40 -10.28 -4.66
CA LEU A 25 16.05 -9.98 -5.12
C LEU A 25 15.90 -8.49 -5.46
N GLY A 26 16.49 -7.60 -4.65
CA GLY A 26 16.49 -6.17 -4.94
C GLY A 26 17.15 -5.80 -6.27
N GLU A 27 18.26 -6.47 -6.62
CA GLU A 27 18.96 -6.27 -7.89
C GLU A 27 18.10 -6.69 -9.09
N ARG A 28 17.45 -7.86 -9.02
CA ARG A 28 16.55 -8.33 -10.07
C ARG A 28 15.31 -7.45 -10.23
N VAL A 29 14.74 -6.99 -9.11
CA VAL A 29 13.66 -5.99 -9.13
C VAL A 29 14.14 -4.70 -9.80
N ALA A 30 15.32 -4.21 -9.47
CA ALA A 30 15.90 -3.01 -10.08
C ALA A 30 16.11 -3.16 -11.58
N GLU A 31 16.68 -4.28 -12.01
CA GLU A 31 16.89 -4.62 -13.43
C GLU A 31 15.57 -4.59 -14.20
N ARG A 32 14.53 -5.23 -13.65
CA ARG A 32 13.19 -5.29 -14.25
C ARG A 32 12.49 -3.93 -14.28
N VAL A 33 12.67 -3.09 -13.26
CA VAL A 33 12.14 -1.71 -13.26
C VAL A 33 12.88 -0.85 -14.28
N GLY A 34 14.16 -1.11 -14.52
CA GLY A 34 14.99 -0.41 -15.51
C GLY A 34 15.51 0.94 -15.01
N ALA A 35 16.73 1.26 -15.42
CA ALA A 35 17.48 2.43 -14.93
C ALA A 35 16.72 3.76 -15.11
N GLU A 36 16.08 3.97 -16.26
CA GLU A 36 15.35 5.22 -16.55
C GLU A 36 14.26 5.51 -15.51
N ALA A 37 13.42 4.53 -15.18
CA ALA A 37 12.37 4.69 -14.18
C ALA A 37 12.95 4.93 -12.78
N LEU A 38 14.04 4.24 -12.43
CA LEU A 38 14.72 4.42 -11.15
C LEU A 38 15.31 5.84 -11.02
N THR A 39 15.92 6.35 -12.09
CA THR A 39 16.45 7.72 -12.17
C THR A 39 15.35 8.75 -11.98
N VAL A 40 14.21 8.62 -12.67
CA VAL A 40 13.06 9.54 -12.48
C VAL A 40 12.58 9.55 -11.02
N ILE A 41 12.56 8.39 -10.36
CA ILE A 41 12.19 8.31 -8.93
C ILE A 41 13.25 8.97 -8.03
N ASP A 42 14.53 8.84 -8.34
CA ASP A 42 15.64 9.44 -7.58
C ASP A 42 15.69 10.96 -7.69
N GLU A 43 15.44 11.50 -8.89
CA GLU A 43 15.58 12.93 -9.18
C GLU A 43 14.37 13.75 -8.72
N ALA A 44 13.24 13.11 -8.44
CA ALA A 44 12.03 13.79 -7.99
C ALA A 44 12.18 14.39 -6.58
N GLY A 45 11.67 15.61 -6.39
CA GLY A 45 11.51 16.21 -5.07
C GLY A 45 10.50 15.44 -4.24
N ALA A 46 10.70 15.35 -2.92
CA ALA A 46 9.87 14.53 -2.03
C ALA A 46 8.36 14.86 -2.06
N THR A 47 8.01 16.10 -2.40
CA THR A 47 6.64 16.60 -2.54
C THR A 47 6.09 16.50 -3.96
N ASP A 48 6.87 16.06 -4.94
CA ASP A 48 6.41 15.95 -6.32
C ASP A 48 5.35 14.86 -6.45
N TRP A 49 4.54 14.98 -7.50
CA TRP A 49 3.60 13.96 -7.91
C TRP A 49 4.18 13.21 -9.09
N LEU A 50 4.38 11.91 -8.92
CA LEU A 50 4.94 11.04 -9.94
C LEU A 50 3.84 10.17 -10.57
N PRO A 51 3.91 9.89 -11.88
CA PRO A 51 2.94 9.05 -12.57
C PRO A 51 2.80 7.68 -11.89
N VAL A 52 1.57 7.19 -11.79
CA VAL A 52 1.24 5.91 -11.13
C VAL A 52 2.01 4.73 -11.73
N GLU A 53 2.35 4.81 -13.02
CA GLU A 53 3.08 3.80 -13.77
C GLU A 53 4.40 3.43 -13.08
N LEU A 54 5.06 4.38 -12.41
CA LEU A 54 6.31 4.12 -11.69
C LEU A 54 6.09 3.23 -10.46
N THR A 55 5.04 3.49 -9.68
CA THR A 55 4.65 2.62 -8.55
C THR A 55 4.19 1.27 -9.03
N ASN A 56 3.37 1.22 -10.09
CA ASN A 56 2.87 -0.04 -10.63
C ASN A 56 4.02 -0.88 -11.20
N LYS A 57 5.02 -0.25 -11.83
CA LYS A 57 6.22 -0.94 -12.31
C LYS A 57 7.04 -1.56 -11.18
N LEU A 58 7.24 -0.82 -10.07
CA LEU A 58 7.90 -1.36 -8.87
C LEU A 58 7.13 -2.56 -8.29
N GLY A 59 5.83 -2.40 -8.07
CA GLY A 59 4.98 -3.46 -7.50
C GLY A 59 4.89 -4.69 -8.40
N GLN A 60 4.76 -4.49 -9.71
CA GLN A 60 4.75 -5.57 -10.69
C GLN A 60 6.09 -6.29 -10.76
N ALA A 61 7.21 -5.56 -10.74
CA ALA A 61 8.53 -6.16 -10.74
C ALA A 61 8.78 -7.02 -9.51
N LEU A 62 8.38 -6.54 -8.32
CA LEU A 62 8.41 -7.34 -7.10
C LEU A 62 7.55 -8.60 -7.23
N TYR A 63 6.33 -8.46 -7.74
CA TYR A 63 5.42 -9.60 -7.92
C TYR A 63 5.96 -10.67 -8.85
N GLU A 64 6.59 -10.27 -9.95
CA GLU A 64 7.19 -11.20 -10.90
C GLU A 64 8.43 -11.93 -10.35
N GLU A 65 9.23 -11.26 -9.52
CA GLU A 65 10.47 -11.83 -8.97
C GLU A 65 10.26 -12.62 -7.66
N ALA A 66 9.30 -12.20 -6.82
CA ALA A 66 9.07 -12.77 -5.50
C ALA A 66 7.79 -13.62 -5.42
N GLY A 67 6.93 -13.56 -6.43
CA GLY A 67 5.61 -14.17 -6.43
C GLY A 67 4.63 -13.47 -5.48
N ALA A 68 3.43 -14.06 -5.36
CA ALA A 68 2.37 -13.53 -4.51
C ALA A 68 2.76 -13.51 -3.03
N GLU A 69 3.28 -14.62 -2.50
CA GLU A 69 3.67 -14.74 -1.09
C GLU A 69 4.77 -13.75 -0.72
N GLY A 70 5.82 -13.64 -1.55
CA GLY A 70 6.90 -12.69 -1.31
C GLY A 70 6.45 -11.23 -1.40
N SER A 71 5.49 -10.93 -2.28
CA SER A 71 4.86 -9.61 -2.36
C SER A 71 4.05 -9.29 -1.11
N ILE A 72 3.25 -10.24 -0.63
CA ILE A 72 2.46 -10.09 0.59
C ILE A 72 3.39 -9.77 1.76
N GLU A 73 4.45 -10.56 1.93
CA GLU A 73 5.39 -10.37 3.03
C GLU A 73 6.09 -9.01 2.95
N PHE A 74 6.51 -8.59 1.76
CA PHE A 74 7.11 -7.27 1.56
C PHE A 74 6.16 -6.14 1.94
N TRP A 75 4.95 -6.12 1.38
CA TRP A 75 4.00 -5.03 1.59
C TRP A 75 3.47 -4.97 3.02
N ARG A 76 3.27 -6.13 3.65
CA ARG A 76 2.95 -6.27 5.08
C ARG A 76 4.02 -5.60 5.95
N ARG A 77 5.29 -5.93 5.73
CA ARG A 77 6.41 -5.27 6.43
C ARG A 77 6.53 -3.79 6.10
N PHE A 78 6.36 -3.41 4.83
CA PHE A 78 6.48 -2.03 4.39
C PHE A 78 5.45 -1.11 5.07
N ALA A 79 4.21 -1.59 5.24
CA ALA A 79 3.17 -0.82 5.95
C ALA A 79 3.59 -0.43 7.38
N GLY A 80 4.28 -1.31 8.11
CA GLY A 80 4.82 -1.00 9.44
C GLY A 80 5.85 0.14 9.44
N THR A 81 6.56 0.33 8.32
CA THR A 81 7.56 1.41 8.18
C THR A 81 6.93 2.78 7.95
N LEU A 82 5.64 2.86 7.59
CA LEU A 82 4.96 4.13 7.34
C LEU A 82 5.02 5.05 8.56
N SER A 83 4.98 4.48 9.77
CA SER A 83 5.13 5.21 11.04
C SER A 83 6.43 6.03 11.14
N SER A 84 7.50 5.61 10.44
CA SER A 84 8.80 6.27 10.44
C SER A 84 8.95 7.34 9.34
N MET A 85 7.99 7.41 8.42
CA MET A 85 8.01 8.41 7.34
C MET A 85 7.47 9.73 7.86
N SER A 86 8.22 10.82 7.67
CA SER A 86 7.83 12.17 8.11
C SER A 86 6.42 12.57 7.64
N LEU A 87 6.00 12.09 6.47
CA LEU A 87 4.67 12.33 5.89
C LEU A 87 3.52 11.74 6.74
N PHE A 88 3.75 10.61 7.40
CA PHE A 88 2.73 9.89 8.18
C PHE A 88 2.95 9.98 9.70
N ASP A 89 4.12 10.42 10.13
CA ASP A 89 4.56 10.41 11.53
C ASP A 89 3.52 11.02 12.49
N ALA A 90 3.03 12.23 12.18
CA ALA A 90 2.03 12.91 13.01
C ALA A 90 0.70 12.15 13.09
N MET A 91 0.27 11.55 11.97
CA MET A 91 -0.99 10.81 11.86
C MET A 91 -0.94 9.51 12.68
N VAL A 92 0.13 8.73 12.49
CA VAL A 92 0.32 7.44 13.16
C VAL A 92 0.56 7.64 14.66
N LYS A 93 1.43 8.59 15.05
CA LYS A 93 1.67 8.90 16.47
C LYS A 93 0.41 9.39 17.18
N GLY A 94 -0.45 10.13 16.49
CA GLY A 94 -1.73 10.57 17.04
C GLY A 94 -2.62 9.39 17.44
N VAL A 95 -2.79 8.42 16.54
CA VAL A 95 -3.66 7.24 16.79
C VAL A 95 -3.06 6.27 17.79
N LEU A 96 -1.76 5.98 17.69
CA LEU A 96 -1.07 5.10 18.64
C LEU A 96 -1.12 5.64 20.07
N LYS A 97 -1.15 6.97 20.25
CA LYS A 97 -1.28 7.59 21.58
C LYS A 97 -2.69 7.55 22.15
N LEU A 98 -3.73 7.51 21.30
CA LEU A 98 -5.11 7.69 21.73
C LEU A 98 -5.82 6.38 22.05
N VAL A 99 -5.63 5.33 21.24
CA VAL A 99 -6.40 4.08 21.42
C VAL A 99 -5.60 2.83 21.08
N GLY A 100 -4.69 2.87 20.09
CA GLY A 100 -3.83 1.72 19.76
C GLY A 100 -4.60 0.44 19.40
N THR A 101 -5.86 0.55 18.96
CA THR A 101 -6.67 -0.61 18.57
C THR A 101 -6.63 -0.85 17.06
N PRO A 102 -6.92 -2.09 16.60
CA PRO A 102 -7.03 -2.40 15.18
C PRO A 102 -7.94 -1.44 14.41
N GLU A 103 -9.11 -1.11 14.96
CA GLU A 103 -10.09 -0.22 14.31
C GLU A 103 -9.51 1.18 14.11
N GLY A 104 -8.87 1.72 15.16
CA GLY A 104 -8.27 3.04 15.12
C GLY A 104 -7.17 3.15 14.07
N LEU A 105 -6.35 2.12 13.93
CA LEU A 105 -5.29 2.08 12.91
C LEU A 105 -5.83 1.83 11.50
N LEU A 106 -6.80 0.94 11.32
CA LEU A 106 -7.41 0.70 10.01
C LEU A 106 -8.06 1.99 9.46
N GLN A 107 -8.67 2.81 10.33
CA GLN A 107 -9.22 4.13 9.98
C GLN A 107 -8.18 5.12 9.43
N LEU A 108 -6.87 4.85 9.58
CA LEU A 108 -5.83 5.65 8.95
C LEU A 108 -5.65 5.35 7.46
N ILE A 109 -6.01 4.16 7.00
CA ILE A 109 -5.74 3.73 5.61
C ILE A 109 -6.36 4.71 4.61
N PRO A 110 -7.66 5.08 4.68
CA PRO A 110 -8.24 6.07 3.75
C PRO A 110 -7.53 7.42 3.77
N ARG A 111 -7.12 7.89 4.95
CA ARG A 111 -6.47 9.19 5.13
C ARG A 111 -5.05 9.19 4.57
N ALA A 112 -4.30 8.13 4.85
CA ALA A 112 -2.96 7.91 4.33
C ALA A 112 -2.97 7.80 2.80
N TYR A 113 -3.96 7.09 2.26
CA TYR A 113 -4.18 6.96 0.83
C TYR A 113 -4.47 8.32 0.18
N ALA A 114 -5.42 9.10 0.70
CA ALA A 114 -5.75 10.43 0.17
C ALA A 114 -4.58 11.42 0.23
N LEU A 115 -3.67 11.28 1.21
CA LEU A 115 -2.47 12.11 1.34
C LEU A 115 -1.41 11.79 0.28
N THR A 116 -1.31 10.53 -0.11
CA THR A 116 -0.24 10.02 -0.97
C THR A 116 -0.64 9.74 -2.40
N SER A 117 -1.94 9.72 -2.70
CA SER A 117 -2.47 9.39 -4.02
C SER A 117 -3.30 10.54 -4.59
N ARG A 118 -3.37 10.59 -5.91
CA ARG A 118 -4.17 11.57 -6.66
C ARG A 118 -4.74 10.86 -7.89
N GLY A 119 -6.03 11.02 -8.17
CA GLY A 119 -6.66 10.42 -9.36
C GLY A 119 -6.67 8.87 -9.36
N LEU A 120 -6.55 8.24 -8.19
CA LEU A 120 -6.46 6.78 -8.06
C LEU A 120 -7.72 6.14 -7.43
N GLY A 121 -8.79 6.91 -7.29
CA GLY A 121 -10.02 6.47 -6.64
C GLY A 121 -10.12 6.93 -5.19
N SER A 122 -11.04 6.34 -4.44
CA SER A 122 -11.23 6.55 -3.01
C SER A 122 -11.19 5.22 -2.26
N PHE A 123 -10.82 5.32 -0.98
CA PHE A 123 -10.87 4.23 -0.02
C PHE A 123 -11.92 4.60 1.02
N ASP A 124 -12.87 3.69 1.24
CA ASP A 124 -13.94 3.85 2.22
C ASP A 124 -13.89 2.67 3.20
N LEU A 125 -13.81 2.96 4.50
CA LEU A 125 -13.70 1.93 5.53
C LEU A 125 -14.95 1.91 6.40
N THR A 126 -15.61 0.74 6.46
CA THR A 126 -16.65 0.45 7.44
C THR A 126 -16.10 -0.53 8.47
N VAL A 127 -16.26 -0.22 9.75
CA VAL A 127 -15.80 -1.08 10.85
C VAL A 127 -17.02 -1.61 11.60
N ASP A 128 -17.04 -2.90 11.86
CA ASP A 128 -17.95 -3.59 12.76
C ASP A 128 -17.13 -4.10 13.97
N PRO A 129 -17.10 -3.34 15.07
CA PRO A 129 -16.31 -3.70 16.25
C PRO A 129 -16.81 -4.96 16.95
N ASP A 130 -18.12 -5.24 16.88
CA ASP A 130 -18.71 -6.40 17.55
C ASP A 130 -18.33 -7.71 16.83
N GLU A 131 -18.06 -7.62 15.52
CA GLU A 131 -17.61 -8.74 14.70
C GLU A 131 -16.08 -8.83 14.53
N ASN A 132 -15.29 -7.92 15.15
CA ASN A 132 -13.85 -7.77 14.87
C ASN A 132 -13.53 -7.73 13.37
N ARG A 133 -14.33 -6.92 12.65
CA ARG A 133 -14.36 -6.91 11.20
C ARG A 133 -14.30 -5.50 10.65
N ALA A 134 -13.62 -5.32 9.54
CA ALA A 134 -13.73 -4.12 8.72
C ALA A 134 -13.85 -4.47 7.25
N THR A 135 -14.56 -3.63 6.51
CA THR A 135 -14.63 -3.69 5.05
C THR A 135 -14.00 -2.42 4.49
N LEU A 136 -12.88 -2.57 3.80
CA LEU A 136 -12.24 -1.50 3.04
C LEU A 136 -12.69 -1.63 1.58
N SER A 137 -13.42 -0.63 1.10
CA SER A 137 -13.90 -0.55 -0.29
C SER A 137 -13.03 0.42 -1.07
N VAL A 138 -12.49 -0.03 -2.19
CA VAL A 138 -11.77 0.82 -3.14
C VAL A 138 -12.67 1.06 -4.33
N THR A 139 -12.91 2.32 -4.68
CA THR A 139 -13.76 2.69 -5.83
C THR A 139 -13.08 3.69 -6.74
N GLY A 140 -13.37 3.63 -8.05
CA GLY A 140 -12.79 4.53 -9.04
C GLY A 140 -11.31 4.25 -9.33
N LEU A 141 -10.85 3.03 -9.12
CA LEU A 141 -9.47 2.62 -9.43
C LEU A 141 -9.23 2.70 -10.96
N PRO A 142 -8.26 3.48 -11.45
CA PRO A 142 -8.03 3.63 -12.88
C PRO A 142 -7.48 2.34 -13.48
N LYS A 143 -7.70 2.15 -14.80
CA LYS A 143 -7.42 0.88 -15.47
C LYS A 143 -5.96 0.43 -15.37
N VAL A 144 -5.03 1.38 -15.33
CA VAL A 144 -3.58 1.12 -15.14
C VAL A 144 -3.25 0.47 -13.79
N SER A 145 -4.10 0.66 -12.77
CA SER A 145 -3.93 0.11 -11.42
C SER A 145 -4.81 -1.11 -11.12
N GLN A 146 -5.61 -1.56 -12.09
CA GLN A 146 -6.42 -2.76 -11.96
C GLN A 146 -5.59 -4.03 -12.21
N THR A 147 -4.48 -4.17 -11.49
CA THR A 147 -3.52 -5.28 -11.62
C THR A 147 -3.48 -6.11 -10.35
N LYS A 148 -3.12 -7.39 -10.47
CA LYS A 148 -2.96 -8.28 -9.31
C LYS A 148 -1.93 -7.76 -8.30
N SER A 149 -0.85 -7.15 -8.77
CA SER A 149 0.19 -6.58 -7.91
C SER A 149 -0.33 -5.43 -7.04
N VAL A 150 -1.22 -4.58 -7.56
CA VAL A 150 -1.88 -3.52 -6.80
C VAL A 150 -2.90 -4.11 -5.80
N ILE A 151 -3.69 -5.08 -6.23
CA ILE A 151 -4.69 -5.71 -5.34
C ILE A 151 -4.01 -6.35 -4.12
N ILE A 152 -2.92 -7.10 -4.36
CA ILE A 152 -2.14 -7.76 -3.33
C ILE A 152 -1.45 -6.76 -2.41
N SER A 153 -0.93 -5.64 -2.94
CA SER A 153 -0.24 -4.66 -2.10
C SER A 153 -1.18 -4.01 -1.08
N ILE A 154 -2.43 -3.74 -1.48
CA ILE A 154 -3.46 -3.20 -0.56
C ILE A 154 -3.86 -4.25 0.48
N GLN A 155 -4.13 -5.49 0.05
CA GLN A 155 -4.43 -6.62 0.95
C GLN A 155 -3.35 -6.78 2.03
N ALA A 156 -2.09 -6.83 1.58
CA ALA A 156 -0.94 -7.02 2.46
C ALA A 156 -0.68 -5.80 3.35
N SER A 157 -0.93 -4.59 2.86
CA SER A 157 -0.82 -3.38 3.68
C SER A 157 -1.84 -3.38 4.82
N CYS A 158 -3.05 -3.91 4.60
CA CYS A 158 -4.04 -4.08 5.66
C CYS A 158 -3.53 -5.05 6.76
N LEU A 159 -2.91 -6.17 6.38
CA LEU A 159 -2.24 -7.07 7.34
C LEU A 159 -1.14 -6.35 8.12
N GLY A 160 -0.32 -5.56 7.43
CA GLY A 160 0.78 -4.83 8.08
C GLY A 160 0.30 -3.78 9.07
N VAL A 161 -0.89 -3.22 8.88
CA VAL A 161 -1.53 -2.33 9.86
C VAL A 161 -1.95 -3.09 11.12
N LEU A 162 -2.43 -4.34 11.01
CA LEU A 162 -2.74 -5.18 12.17
C LEU A 162 -1.46 -5.57 12.94
N ASP A 163 -0.36 -5.82 12.24
CA ASP A 163 0.94 -6.12 12.87
C ASP A 163 1.43 -4.99 13.77
N MET A 164 1.12 -3.73 13.43
CA MET A 164 1.51 -2.56 14.23
C MET A 164 0.92 -2.56 15.64
N VAL A 165 -0.17 -3.32 15.87
CA VAL A 165 -0.80 -3.52 17.19
C VAL A 165 -0.66 -4.94 17.68
N SER A 166 0.19 -5.75 17.05
CA SER A 166 0.46 -7.15 17.43
C SER A 166 -0.80 -8.01 17.44
N VAL A 167 -1.71 -7.76 16.50
CA VAL A 167 -2.97 -8.49 16.37
C VAL A 167 -2.92 -9.39 15.16
N ASP A 168 -3.24 -10.67 15.37
CA ASP A 168 -3.42 -11.63 14.29
C ASP A 168 -4.71 -11.35 13.53
N GLY A 169 -4.62 -11.36 12.20
CA GLY A 169 -5.78 -11.21 11.34
C GLY A 169 -5.59 -11.78 9.95
N GLU A 170 -6.66 -11.72 9.19
CA GLU A 170 -6.75 -12.17 7.82
C GLU A 170 -7.44 -11.12 6.95
N VAL A 171 -7.09 -11.09 5.67
CA VAL A 171 -7.69 -10.16 4.71
C VAL A 171 -8.17 -10.95 3.50
N GLY A 172 -9.48 -11.07 3.37
CA GLY A 172 -10.13 -11.56 2.17
C GLY A 172 -10.24 -10.46 1.11
N VAL A 173 -10.24 -10.86 -0.17
CA VAL A 173 -10.38 -9.95 -1.31
C VAL A 173 -11.59 -10.38 -2.14
N ASP A 174 -12.48 -9.45 -2.41
CA ASP A 174 -13.52 -9.55 -3.44
C ASP A 174 -13.16 -8.60 -4.58
N ASP A 175 -12.61 -9.17 -5.66
CA ASP A 175 -12.15 -8.48 -6.86
C ASP A 175 -13.06 -8.73 -8.07
N PHE A 176 -14.28 -9.24 -7.88
CA PHE A 176 -15.20 -9.56 -8.98
C PHE A 176 -15.52 -8.36 -9.87
N ARG A 177 -15.47 -7.14 -9.30
CA ARG A 177 -15.73 -5.87 -9.99
C ARG A 177 -14.46 -5.05 -10.22
N VAL A 178 -13.29 -5.67 -10.19
CA VAL A 178 -12.02 -4.98 -10.43
C VAL A 178 -12.01 -4.28 -11.78
N ASP A 179 -12.61 -4.90 -12.81
CA ASP A 179 -12.66 -4.33 -14.16
C ASP A 179 -13.48 -3.04 -14.25
N GLU A 180 -14.39 -2.83 -13.28
CA GLU A 180 -15.19 -1.62 -13.07
C GLU A 180 -14.49 -0.61 -12.14
N GLY A 181 -13.26 -0.91 -11.71
CA GLY A 181 -12.48 -0.09 -10.78
C GLY A 181 -12.93 -0.20 -9.33
N THR A 182 -13.55 -1.32 -8.95
CA THR A 182 -14.01 -1.57 -7.57
C THR A 182 -13.39 -2.84 -7.00
N VAL A 183 -12.85 -2.77 -5.78
CA VAL A 183 -12.31 -3.92 -5.03
C VAL A 183 -12.68 -3.79 -3.57
N ASN A 184 -13.16 -4.87 -2.95
CA ASN A 184 -13.45 -4.89 -1.52
C ASN A 184 -12.46 -5.78 -0.78
N TYR A 185 -12.02 -5.33 0.38
CA TYR A 185 -11.15 -6.08 1.28
C TYR A 185 -11.89 -6.29 2.60
N ILE A 186 -12.05 -7.55 2.98
CA ILE A 186 -12.66 -7.94 4.26
C ILE A 186 -11.52 -8.23 5.21
N VAL A 187 -11.31 -7.35 6.18
CA VAL A 187 -10.30 -7.46 7.22
C VAL A 187 -10.94 -8.05 8.46
N LEU A 188 -10.38 -9.14 8.98
CA LEU A 188 -10.82 -9.80 10.20
C LEU A 188 -9.64 -9.87 11.16
N TRP A 189 -9.89 -9.70 12.46
CA TRP A 189 -8.87 -9.85 13.49
C TRP A 189 -9.36 -10.60 14.72
N ARG A 190 -8.41 -11.08 15.53
CA ARG A 190 -8.68 -11.80 16.78
C ARG A 190 -8.33 -10.92 17.97
N ASN A 191 -9.14 -11.00 19.02
CA ASN A 191 -8.87 -10.42 20.33
C ASN A 191 -7.97 -11.33 21.18
#